data_AF-A0A3M2JC58-F1
#
_entry.id   AF-A0A3M2JC58-F1
#
_cell.length_a   1.000
_cell.length_b   1.000
_cell.length_c   1.000
_cell.angle_alpha   90.00
_cell.angle_beta   90.00
_cell.angle_gamma   90.00
#
_symmetry.space_group_name_H-M   'P 1'
#
loop_
_entity.id
_entity.type
_entity.pdbx_description
1 polymer ?
#
loop_
_entity_poly.entity_id
_entity_poly.type
_entity_poly.pdbx_seq_one_letter_code
_entity_poly.pdbx_strand_id
1 'polypeptide(L)'
;MSAVRADEPRARDRAMEDPVAVRVLARVPAWARAGGNASAAGRVLLMFCCLVMVIGAICLGVDGHAAWMLGGTAAAMLAATGISLWYPWRRSPRGTMLYPLGVIVALGVLALTTTGIAAAFVGLIPLCFVFVGLFHHGRAALALLPVTWATYLAIVPVFDVGSWIRVGIYGITWYAIAQVISMSMQYQRTLRRRLFSDARTDALTSLNNRRALEERLATAVPGDCVVIADLDHFKCVNDTQGHAAGDLVLEKFGHTLAQHLRMRDYAARYGGEEFVLILPRTETVQAMNMLRALRTEWNETGVGVTFSAGIALITEASPPGSALARADVALYRAKQAGRDRFRIASDAVATRRVTDSIAEGAAATTPAEHLRRHLGARATEDRRGVERREGDRRVQERRDREDVVAEGCDAAR
;
A
#
# COMPACT_ATOMS: atom_id res chain seq x y z
N MET A 1 29.35 -13.63 33.06
CA MET A 1 29.59 -12.39 32.28
C MET A 1 29.99 -12.76 30.85
N SER A 2 29.03 -12.86 29.93
CA SER A 2 29.21 -12.47 28.53
C SER A 2 27.83 -12.40 27.88
N ALA A 3 27.33 -11.18 27.74
CA ALA A 3 26.10 -10.89 27.04
C ALA A 3 26.37 -10.97 25.53
N VAL A 4 25.81 -11.96 24.86
CA VAL A 4 25.73 -11.98 23.40
C VAL A 4 24.59 -11.05 23.01
N ARG A 5 24.92 -9.79 22.73
CA ARG A 5 24.05 -8.84 22.04
C ARG A 5 23.81 -9.39 20.64
N ALA A 6 22.60 -9.91 20.39
CA ALA A 6 22.12 -10.09 19.04
C ALA A 6 21.95 -8.70 18.42
N ASP A 7 22.74 -8.45 17.38
CA ASP A 7 22.76 -7.21 16.60
C ASP A 7 21.38 -7.02 15.95
N GLU A 8 20.66 -5.96 16.34
CA GLU A 8 19.51 -5.48 15.58
C GLU A 8 19.96 -5.16 14.15
N PRO A 9 19.26 -5.60 13.09
CA PRO A 9 19.53 -5.11 11.75
C PRO A 9 19.22 -3.61 11.74
N ARG A 10 20.28 -2.80 11.74
CA ARG A 10 20.24 -1.34 11.76
C ARG A 10 19.33 -0.85 10.64
N ALA A 11 18.57 0.21 10.89
CA ALA A 11 17.74 0.89 9.89
C ALA A 11 18.47 1.26 8.57
N ARG A 12 19.81 1.19 8.54
CA ARG A 12 20.65 1.24 7.34
C ARG A 12 20.40 0.11 6.34
N ASP A 13 20.09 -1.10 6.79
CA ASP A 13 19.92 -2.26 5.90
C ASP A 13 18.58 -2.19 5.15
N ARG A 14 17.51 -1.73 5.83
CA ARG A 14 16.23 -1.43 5.17
C ARG A 14 16.34 -0.30 4.13
N ALA A 15 17.23 0.67 4.34
CA ALA A 15 17.48 1.72 3.36
C ALA A 15 18.25 1.21 2.13
N MET A 16 19.02 0.12 2.26
CA MET A 16 19.86 -0.41 1.17
C MET A 16 19.07 -1.19 0.10
N GLU A 17 17.81 -1.53 0.37
CA GLU A 17 16.98 -2.39 -0.48
C GLU A 17 15.96 -1.67 -1.38
N ASP A 18 15.77 -0.37 -1.18
CA ASP A 18 14.88 0.43 -2.02
C ASP A 18 15.59 0.88 -3.31
N PRO A 19 14.89 0.92 -4.47
CA PRO A 19 15.45 1.45 -5.71
C PRO A 19 16.06 2.82 -5.44
N VAL A 20 17.21 3.14 -6.06
CA VAL A 20 17.93 4.40 -5.84
C VAL A 20 16.99 5.62 -5.90
N ALA A 21 16.02 5.60 -6.82
CA ALA A 21 14.99 6.64 -6.93
C ALA A 21 14.14 6.83 -5.65
N VAL A 22 13.76 5.74 -4.97
CA VAL A 22 12.97 5.77 -3.72
C VAL A 22 13.82 6.28 -2.55
N ARG A 23 15.09 5.88 -2.47
CA ARG A 23 16.04 6.43 -1.49
C ARG A 23 16.25 7.93 -1.65
N VAL A 24 16.40 8.40 -2.88
CA VAL A 24 16.54 9.83 -3.18
C VAL A 24 15.26 10.58 -2.79
N LEU A 25 14.09 10.01 -3.09
CA LEU A 25 12.80 10.57 -2.69
C LEU A 25 12.57 10.56 -1.17
N ALA A 26 13.19 9.64 -0.42
CA ALA A 26 13.09 9.61 1.03
C ALA A 26 13.75 10.83 1.71
N ARG A 27 14.71 11.48 1.03
CA ARG A 27 15.34 12.73 1.48
C ARG A 27 14.50 13.97 1.18
N VAL A 28 13.43 13.83 0.40
CA VAL A 28 12.53 14.93 0.05
C VAL A 28 11.60 15.23 1.24
N PRO A 29 11.38 16.52 1.60
CA PRO A 29 10.53 16.92 2.70
C PRO A 29 9.14 16.26 2.68
N ALA A 30 8.56 16.02 3.86
CA ALA A 30 7.28 15.31 4.00
C ALA A 30 6.13 15.98 3.24
N TRP A 31 6.08 17.32 3.22
CA TRP A 31 5.09 18.09 2.46
C TRP A 31 5.14 17.78 0.95
N ALA A 32 6.36 17.61 0.41
CA ALA A 32 6.58 17.30 -0.99
C ALA A 32 6.38 15.81 -1.31
N ARG A 33 6.05 14.95 -0.34
CA ARG A 33 5.64 13.55 -0.56
C ARG A 33 4.12 13.35 -0.56
N ALA A 34 3.34 14.40 -0.30
CA ALA A 34 1.88 14.37 -0.38
C ALA A 34 1.41 13.90 -1.78
N GLY A 35 0.57 12.87 -1.84
CA GLY A 35 0.09 12.30 -3.12
C GLY A 35 0.91 11.14 -3.70
N GLY A 36 2.02 10.74 -3.06
CA GLY A 36 2.80 9.55 -3.43
C GLY A 36 4.08 9.83 -4.25
N ASN A 37 4.93 8.83 -4.41
CA ASN A 37 6.30 8.95 -4.95
C ASN A 37 6.37 9.60 -6.35
N ALA A 38 5.42 9.31 -7.23
CA ALA A 38 5.38 9.90 -8.58
C ALA A 38 5.08 11.40 -8.55
N SER A 39 4.14 11.85 -7.71
CA SER A 39 3.84 13.27 -7.53
C SER A 39 5.00 14.03 -6.88
N ALA A 40 5.70 13.38 -5.94
CA ALA A 40 6.88 13.94 -5.29
C ALA A 40 8.02 14.15 -6.29
N ALA A 41 8.31 13.14 -7.11
CA ALA A 41 9.29 13.25 -8.18
C ALA A 41 8.89 14.29 -9.24
N GLY A 42 7.59 14.40 -9.55
CA GLY A 42 7.10 15.39 -10.51
C GLY A 42 7.30 16.82 -10.04
N ARG A 43 7.08 17.09 -8.74
CA ARG A 43 7.38 18.39 -8.12
C ARG A 43 8.88 18.69 -8.11
N VAL A 44 9.71 17.69 -7.81
CA VAL A 44 11.18 17.84 -7.88
C VAL A 44 11.61 18.16 -9.31
N LEU A 45 11.03 17.50 -10.33
CA LEU A 45 11.28 17.80 -11.74
C LEU A 45 10.94 19.27 -12.06
N LEU A 46 9.75 19.75 -11.68
CA LEU A 46 9.35 21.14 -11.91
C LEU A 46 10.27 22.15 -11.21
N MET A 47 10.60 21.92 -9.94
CA MET A 47 11.51 22.80 -9.18
C MET A 47 12.91 22.83 -9.79
N PHE A 48 13.41 21.68 -10.24
CA PHE A 48 14.71 21.60 -10.92
C PHE A 48 14.70 22.35 -12.26
N CYS A 49 13.68 22.13 -13.10
CA CYS A 49 13.53 22.86 -14.37
C CYS A 49 13.41 24.37 -14.14
N CYS A 50 12.64 24.80 -13.14
CA CYS A 50 12.53 26.19 -12.74
C CYS A 50 13.89 26.78 -12.33
N LEU A 51 14.65 26.07 -11.49
CA LEU A 51 15.97 26.51 -11.05
C LEU A 51 16.94 26.66 -12.23
N VAL A 52 16.97 25.68 -13.14
CA VAL A 52 17.80 25.73 -14.35
C VAL A 52 17.41 26.92 -15.23
N MET A 53 16.11 27.21 -15.39
CA MET A 53 15.65 28.37 -16.14
C MET A 53 16.07 29.71 -15.51
N VAL A 54 15.95 29.84 -14.19
CA VAL A 54 16.36 31.06 -13.47
C VAL A 54 17.87 31.28 -13.59
N ILE A 55 18.68 30.23 -13.37
CA ILE A 55 20.14 30.32 -13.54
C ILE A 55 20.49 30.64 -14.99
N GLY A 56 19.86 29.98 -15.95
CA GLY A 56 20.06 30.25 -17.37
C GLY A 56 19.74 31.70 -17.75
N ALA A 57 18.66 32.27 -17.20
CA ALA A 57 18.31 33.68 -17.41
C ALA A 57 19.39 34.63 -16.89
N ILE A 58 20.00 34.34 -15.73
CA ILE A 58 21.08 35.15 -15.17
C ILE A 58 22.36 34.99 -16.00
N CYS A 59 22.73 33.77 -16.39
CA CYS A 59 23.98 33.49 -17.09
C CYS A 59 24.01 33.93 -18.55
N LEU A 60 22.88 33.87 -19.25
CA LEU A 60 22.80 34.20 -20.68
C LEU A 60 22.77 35.72 -20.96
N GLY A 61 22.63 36.56 -19.93
CA GLY A 61 22.61 38.02 -20.11
C GLY A 61 21.48 38.48 -21.03
N VAL A 62 20.30 37.92 -20.87
CA VAL A 62 19.15 38.09 -21.77
C VAL A 62 18.52 39.48 -21.71
N ASP A 63 18.09 39.97 -22.88
CA ASP A 63 17.34 41.21 -23.02
C ASP A 63 15.99 41.19 -22.28
N GLY A 64 15.41 42.36 -22.02
CA GLY A 64 14.24 42.52 -21.15
C GLY A 64 13.04 41.62 -21.52
N HIS A 65 12.69 41.48 -22.80
CA HIS A 65 11.59 40.61 -23.21
C HIS A 65 11.85 39.13 -22.90
N ALA A 66 13.06 38.65 -23.19
CA ALA A 66 13.44 37.26 -22.92
C ALA A 66 13.56 36.98 -21.42
N ALA A 67 14.04 37.94 -20.63
CA ALA A 67 14.04 37.85 -19.18
C ALA A 67 12.62 37.70 -18.60
N TRP A 68 11.64 38.48 -19.10
CA TRP A 68 10.24 38.35 -18.69
C TRP A 68 9.63 37.00 -19.08
N MET A 69 9.92 36.48 -20.28
CA MET A 69 9.41 35.18 -20.71
C MET A 69 10.00 34.02 -19.90
N LEU A 70 11.31 34.04 -19.62
CA LEU A 70 11.98 33.05 -18.77
C LEU A 70 11.46 33.12 -17.32
N GLY A 71 11.35 34.33 -16.77
CA GLY A 71 10.79 34.55 -15.43
C GLY A 71 9.33 34.10 -15.32
N GLY A 72 8.50 34.40 -16.31
CA GLY A 72 7.10 33.96 -16.38
C GLY A 72 6.98 32.43 -16.49
N THR A 73 7.84 31.79 -17.28
CA THR A 73 7.87 30.33 -17.40
C THR A 73 8.30 29.66 -16.09
N ALA A 74 9.33 30.20 -15.43
CA ALA A 74 9.76 29.74 -14.10
C ALA A 74 8.64 29.93 -13.05
N ALA A 75 7.97 31.08 -13.05
CA ALA A 75 6.83 31.34 -12.16
C ALA A 75 5.67 30.37 -12.40
N ALA A 76 5.36 30.04 -13.65
CA ALA A 76 4.33 29.05 -14.00
C ALA A 76 4.68 27.65 -13.49
N MET A 77 5.95 27.23 -13.54
CA MET A 77 6.41 25.96 -12.98
C MET A 77 6.29 25.91 -11.45
N LEU A 78 6.57 27.03 -10.76
CA LEU A 78 6.37 27.16 -9.31
C LEU A 78 4.89 27.12 -8.95
N ALA A 79 4.04 27.84 -9.70
CA ALA A 79 2.60 27.82 -9.51
C ALA A 79 2.03 26.40 -9.71
N ALA A 80 2.46 25.69 -10.77
CA ALA A 80 2.07 24.29 -11.01
C ALA A 80 2.52 23.35 -9.88
N THR A 81 3.69 23.60 -9.29
CA THR A 81 4.18 22.88 -8.10
C THR A 81 3.28 23.15 -6.89
N GLY A 82 2.86 24.40 -6.70
CA GLY A 82 1.91 24.80 -5.64
C GLY A 82 0.55 24.14 -5.81
N ILE A 83 -0.07 24.27 -6.99
CA ILE A 83 -1.37 23.66 -7.34
C ILE A 83 -1.33 22.13 -7.16
N SER A 84 -0.21 21.51 -7.53
CA SER A 84 0.02 20.08 -7.34
C SER A 84 -0.14 19.61 -5.89
N LEU A 85 0.14 20.44 -4.88
CA LEU A 85 0.01 20.04 -3.48
C LEU A 85 -1.44 19.82 -3.05
N TRP A 86 -2.39 20.52 -3.70
CA TRP A 86 -3.81 20.46 -3.40
C TRP A 86 -4.53 19.36 -4.20
N TYR A 87 -3.93 18.90 -5.30
CA TYR A 87 -4.56 17.90 -6.17
C TYR A 87 -4.41 16.46 -5.63
N PRO A 88 -5.49 15.66 -5.56
CA PRO A 88 -5.47 14.33 -4.97
C PRO A 88 -4.89 13.26 -5.92
N TRP A 89 -3.58 13.31 -6.18
CA TRP A 89 -2.86 12.42 -7.10
C TRP A 89 -3.07 10.92 -6.84
N ARG A 90 -3.38 10.54 -5.59
CA ARG A 90 -3.67 9.14 -5.21
C ARG A 90 -4.83 8.52 -5.99
N ARG A 91 -5.80 9.32 -6.46
CA ARG A 91 -6.96 8.82 -7.22
C ARG A 91 -6.67 8.63 -8.72
N SER A 92 -5.67 9.30 -9.27
CA SER A 92 -5.33 9.20 -10.69
C SER A 92 -3.82 9.14 -10.90
N PRO A 93 -3.22 7.93 -10.87
CA PRO A 93 -1.79 7.73 -11.13
C PRO A 93 -1.40 8.12 -12.56
N ARG A 94 -2.34 8.08 -13.52
CA ARG A 94 -2.09 8.55 -14.89
C ARG A 94 -1.97 10.07 -14.97
N GLY A 95 -2.60 10.79 -14.04
CA GLY A 95 -2.56 12.25 -13.99
C GLY A 95 -1.15 12.82 -13.84
N THR A 96 -0.21 12.08 -13.23
CA THR A 96 1.18 12.56 -13.09
C THR A 96 1.92 12.72 -14.42
N MET A 97 1.32 12.35 -15.56
CA MET A 97 1.79 12.75 -16.89
C MET A 97 1.74 14.26 -17.15
N LEU A 98 0.95 15.00 -16.38
CA LEU A 98 0.86 16.45 -16.51
C LEU A 98 2.18 17.16 -16.16
N TYR A 99 3.03 16.59 -15.31
CA TYR A 99 4.33 17.19 -14.99
C TYR A 99 5.27 17.24 -16.20
N PRO A 100 5.68 16.11 -16.81
CA PRO A 100 6.56 16.13 -17.97
C PRO A 100 5.93 16.85 -19.16
N LEU A 101 4.61 16.70 -19.37
CA LEU A 101 3.90 17.42 -20.42
C LEU A 101 3.98 18.94 -20.22
N GLY A 102 3.74 19.41 -18.99
CA GLY A 102 3.82 20.83 -18.65
C GLY A 102 5.21 21.42 -18.90
N VAL A 103 6.29 20.67 -18.60
CA VAL A 103 7.66 21.10 -18.90
C VAL A 103 7.90 21.23 -20.40
N ILE A 104 7.48 20.24 -21.20
CA ILE A 104 7.69 20.24 -22.66
C ILE A 104 6.88 21.37 -23.32
N VAL A 105 5.64 21.60 -22.87
CA VAL A 105 4.79 22.70 -23.35
C VAL A 105 5.38 24.05 -22.98
N ALA A 106 5.85 24.22 -21.74
CA ALA A 106 6.53 25.42 -21.29
C ALA A 106 7.77 25.75 -22.14
N LEU A 107 8.58 24.74 -22.48
CA LEU A 107 9.70 24.89 -23.39
C LEU A 107 9.27 25.24 -24.82
N GLY A 108 8.17 24.66 -25.30
CA GLY A 108 7.60 24.98 -26.61
C GLY A 108 7.13 26.44 -26.69
N VAL A 109 6.42 26.93 -25.67
CA VAL A 109 6.02 28.33 -25.56
C VAL A 109 7.26 29.24 -25.57
N LEU A 110 8.26 28.92 -24.75
CA LEU A 110 9.50 29.68 -24.69
C LEU A 110 10.22 29.72 -26.05
N ALA A 111 10.24 28.60 -26.77
CA ALA A 111 10.84 28.51 -28.11
C ALA A 111 10.15 29.43 -29.13
N LEU A 112 8.81 29.51 -29.08
CA LEU A 112 8.03 30.38 -29.95
C LEU A 112 8.19 31.87 -29.63
N THR A 113 8.45 32.22 -28.37
CA THR A 113 8.56 33.62 -27.93
C THR A 113 9.99 34.16 -27.91
N THR A 114 11.00 33.29 -27.75
CA THR A 114 12.40 33.69 -27.56
C THR A 114 13.32 32.88 -28.48
N THR A 115 13.48 33.37 -29.70
CA THR A 115 14.32 32.72 -30.72
C THR A 115 15.76 32.58 -30.24
N GLY A 116 16.35 31.38 -30.38
CA GLY A 116 17.75 31.10 -30.05
C GLY A 116 18.03 30.76 -28.57
N ILE A 117 17.26 31.29 -27.63
CA ILE A 117 17.47 31.07 -26.19
C ILE A 117 16.96 29.70 -25.74
N ALA A 118 15.79 29.28 -26.25
CA ALA A 118 15.19 27.99 -25.89
C ALA A 118 16.08 26.78 -26.23
N ALA A 119 17.01 26.93 -27.18
CA ALA A 119 18.00 25.90 -27.53
C ALA A 119 18.88 25.50 -26.33
N ALA A 120 19.19 26.44 -25.43
CA ALA A 120 19.98 26.18 -24.23
C ALA A 120 19.29 25.21 -23.25
N PHE A 121 17.96 25.06 -23.35
CA PHE A 121 17.15 24.28 -22.40
C PHE A 121 16.64 22.95 -22.97
N VAL A 122 17.02 22.58 -24.20
CA VAL A 122 16.65 21.29 -24.83
C VAL A 122 17.04 20.09 -23.96
N GLY A 123 18.12 20.21 -23.18
CA GLY A 123 18.58 19.19 -22.23
C GLY A 123 17.58 18.82 -21.12
N LEU A 124 16.52 19.61 -20.91
CA LEU A 124 15.44 19.30 -19.96
C LEU A 124 14.45 18.25 -20.50
N ILE A 125 14.34 18.08 -21.83
CA ILE A 125 13.42 17.12 -22.45
C ILE A 125 13.76 15.66 -22.07
N PRO A 126 15.02 15.18 -22.12
CA PRO A 126 15.37 13.84 -21.66
C PRO A 126 14.90 13.52 -20.23
N LEU A 127 14.94 14.50 -19.31
CA LEU A 127 14.50 14.32 -17.92
C LEU A 127 13.01 13.96 -17.83
N CYS A 128 12.19 14.48 -18.75
CA CYS A 128 10.78 14.14 -18.86
C CYS A 128 10.58 12.66 -19.23
N PHE A 129 11.40 12.11 -20.13
CA PHE A 129 11.35 10.69 -20.51
C PHE A 129 11.90 9.77 -19.41
N VAL A 130 12.94 10.21 -18.70
CA VAL A 130 13.42 9.52 -17.49
C VAL A 130 12.30 9.43 -16.45
N PHE A 131 11.58 10.53 -16.20
CA PHE A 131 10.43 10.54 -15.30
C PHE A 131 9.35 9.53 -15.73
N VAL A 132 9.00 9.51 -17.02
CA VAL A 132 8.04 8.53 -17.56
C VAL A 132 8.53 7.10 -17.33
N GLY A 133 9.80 6.80 -17.62
CA GLY A 133 10.38 5.48 -17.40
C GLY A 133 10.38 5.03 -15.94
N LEU A 134 10.53 5.96 -14.98
CA LEU A 134 10.55 5.65 -13.55
C LEU A 134 9.17 5.33 -12.98
N PHE A 135 8.13 6.06 -13.40
CA PHE A 135 6.82 6.05 -12.72
C PHE A 135 5.69 5.45 -13.56
N HIS A 136 5.86 5.36 -14.87
CA HIS A 136 4.84 4.89 -15.80
C HIS A 136 5.35 3.72 -16.64
N HIS A 137 4.46 3.14 -17.44
CA HIS A 137 4.88 2.15 -18.43
C HIS A 137 5.64 2.87 -19.54
N GLY A 138 6.77 2.34 -20.00
CA GLY A 138 7.58 3.03 -21.00
C GLY A 138 6.84 3.35 -22.31
N ARG A 139 5.80 2.57 -22.68
CA ARG A 139 4.90 2.89 -23.81
C ARG A 139 4.16 4.23 -23.64
N ALA A 140 3.96 4.70 -22.41
CA ALA A 140 3.34 6.01 -22.16
C ALA A 140 4.19 7.17 -22.70
N ALA A 141 5.49 6.97 -22.91
CA ALA A 141 6.38 7.97 -23.52
C ALA A 141 5.98 8.32 -24.96
N LEU A 142 5.28 7.43 -25.67
CA LEU A 142 4.76 7.71 -27.02
C LEU A 142 3.81 8.91 -27.03
N ALA A 143 3.09 9.16 -25.93
CA ALA A 143 2.18 10.31 -25.82
C ALA A 143 2.93 11.66 -25.77
N LEU A 144 4.21 11.67 -25.36
CA LEU A 144 5.01 12.88 -25.30
C LEU A 144 5.71 13.21 -26.62
N LEU A 145 5.97 12.21 -27.47
CA LEU A 145 6.74 12.36 -28.70
C LEU A 145 6.22 13.47 -29.63
N PRO A 146 4.91 13.55 -29.97
CA PRO A 146 4.41 14.59 -30.87
C PRO A 146 4.64 16.00 -30.32
N VAL A 147 4.42 16.20 -29.02
CA VAL A 147 4.63 17.51 -28.37
C VAL A 147 6.11 17.85 -28.34
N THR A 148 6.99 16.88 -28.06
CA THR A 148 8.43 17.12 -28.06
C THR A 148 8.99 17.41 -29.44
N TRP A 149 8.47 16.78 -30.49
CA TRP A 149 8.84 17.09 -31.87
C TRP A 149 8.40 18.49 -32.26
N ALA A 150 7.15 18.88 -31.92
CA ALA A 150 6.68 20.24 -32.13
C ALA A 150 7.55 21.27 -31.38
N THR A 151 7.85 21.02 -30.10
CA THR A 151 8.76 21.87 -29.32
C THR A 151 10.16 21.94 -29.93
N TYR A 152 10.73 20.83 -30.39
CA TYR A 152 12.04 20.82 -31.02
C TYR A 152 12.06 21.59 -32.35
N LEU A 153 11.04 21.40 -33.18
CA LEU A 153 10.90 22.13 -34.44
C LEU A 153 10.73 23.63 -34.23
N ALA A 154 10.08 24.06 -33.14
CA ALA A 154 9.99 25.47 -32.76
C ALA A 154 11.34 26.07 -32.32
N ILE A 155 12.31 25.24 -31.91
CA ILE A 155 13.64 25.68 -31.46
C ILE A 155 14.60 25.87 -32.65
N VAL A 156 14.47 25.06 -33.70
CA VAL A 156 15.40 25.06 -34.82
C VAL A 156 15.05 26.18 -35.80
N PRO A 157 16.02 27.03 -36.21
CA PRO A 157 15.74 28.20 -37.04
C PRO A 157 15.41 27.89 -38.51
N VAL A 158 15.82 26.72 -39.02
CA VAL A 158 15.61 26.33 -40.44
C VAL A 158 15.22 24.85 -40.52
N PHE A 159 14.19 24.55 -41.33
CA PHE A 159 13.74 23.18 -41.59
C PHE A 159 14.51 22.58 -42.77
N ASP A 160 15.64 21.94 -42.47
CA ASP A 160 16.45 21.18 -43.42
C ASP A 160 16.31 19.66 -43.20
N VAL A 161 16.91 18.88 -44.10
CA VAL A 161 16.98 17.40 -43.97
C VAL A 161 17.62 17.00 -42.64
N GLY A 162 18.63 17.75 -42.17
CA GLY A 162 19.29 17.53 -40.89
C GLY A 162 18.33 17.63 -39.70
N SER A 163 17.34 18.53 -39.74
CA SER A 163 16.34 18.71 -38.69
C SER A 163 15.41 17.51 -38.56
N TRP A 164 14.97 16.93 -39.69
CA TRP A 164 14.18 15.70 -39.69
C TRP A 164 14.98 14.50 -39.18
N ILE A 165 16.27 14.39 -39.53
CA ILE A 165 17.16 13.36 -39.00
C ILE A 165 17.26 13.49 -37.47
N ARG A 166 17.47 14.70 -36.94
CA ARG A 166 17.55 14.95 -35.49
C ARG A 166 16.25 14.62 -34.75
N VAL A 167 15.09 14.98 -35.32
CA VAL A 167 13.76 14.60 -34.79
C VAL A 167 13.64 13.08 -34.63
N GLY A 168 14.04 12.33 -35.65
CA GLY A 168 14.05 10.86 -35.61
C GLY A 168 14.99 10.31 -34.54
N ILE A 169 16.26 10.76 -34.53
CA ILE A 169 17.28 10.32 -33.57
C ILE A 169 16.84 10.62 -32.13
N TYR A 170 16.39 11.83 -31.83
CA TYR A 170 15.97 12.22 -30.49
C TYR A 170 14.70 11.47 -30.04
N GLY A 171 13.72 11.32 -30.93
CA GLY A 171 12.52 10.54 -30.64
C GLY A 171 12.84 9.09 -30.27
N ILE A 172 13.69 8.43 -31.06
CA ILE A 172 14.12 7.05 -30.81
C ILE A 172 14.94 6.97 -29.52
N THR A 173 15.91 7.87 -29.32
CA THR A 173 16.81 7.86 -28.17
C THR A 173 16.05 8.06 -26.85
N TRP A 174 15.17 9.07 -26.79
CA TRP A 174 14.41 9.36 -25.57
C TRP A 174 13.36 8.29 -25.27
N TYR A 175 12.72 7.73 -26.30
CA TYR A 175 11.84 6.57 -26.14
C TYR A 175 12.62 5.36 -25.61
N ALA A 176 13.80 5.08 -26.15
CA ALA A 176 14.66 3.99 -25.69
C ALA A 176 15.08 4.18 -24.22
N ILE A 177 15.45 5.40 -23.80
CA ILE A 177 15.73 5.73 -22.40
C ILE A 177 14.54 5.41 -21.50
N ALA A 178 13.33 5.89 -21.85
CA ALA A 178 12.13 5.60 -21.07
C ALA A 178 11.83 4.10 -20.98
N GLN A 179 12.03 3.36 -22.08
CA GLN A 179 11.81 1.91 -22.14
C GLN A 179 12.82 1.13 -21.30
N VAL A 180 14.11 1.44 -21.40
CA VAL A 180 15.17 0.78 -20.62
C VAL A 180 14.92 1.00 -19.13
N ILE A 181 14.67 2.24 -18.69
CA ILE A 181 14.40 2.55 -17.29
C ILE A 181 13.13 1.85 -16.79
N SER A 182 12.06 1.86 -17.59
CA SER A 182 10.81 1.15 -17.26
C SER A 182 11.05 -0.35 -17.13
N MET A 183 11.84 -0.95 -18.02
CA MET A 183 12.17 -2.38 -17.99
C MET A 183 13.01 -2.72 -16.75
N SER A 184 14.05 -1.93 -16.45
CA SER A 184 14.85 -2.11 -15.24
C SER A 184 14.00 -1.99 -13.97
N MET A 185 13.08 -1.03 -13.91
CA MET A 185 12.17 -0.87 -12.76
C MET A 185 11.20 -2.05 -12.61
N GLN A 186 10.65 -2.56 -13.71
CA GLN A 186 9.78 -3.74 -13.68
C GLN A 186 10.53 -5.01 -13.28
N TYR A 187 11.76 -5.16 -13.77
CA TYR A 187 12.64 -6.28 -13.40
C TYR A 187 12.95 -6.26 -11.90
N GLN A 188 13.35 -5.11 -11.36
CA GLN A 188 13.60 -4.93 -9.92
C GLN A 188 12.36 -5.25 -9.08
N ARG A 189 11.18 -4.77 -9.48
CA ARG A 189 9.91 -5.10 -8.80
C ARG A 189 9.61 -6.59 -8.83
N THR A 190 9.89 -7.25 -9.94
CA THR A 190 9.63 -8.69 -10.11
C THR A 190 10.61 -9.52 -9.29
N LEU A 191 11.90 -9.17 -9.32
CA LEU A 191 12.91 -9.83 -8.51
C LEU A 191 12.63 -9.65 -7.02
N ARG A 192 12.25 -8.43 -6.59
CA ARG A 192 11.81 -8.16 -5.23
C ARG A 192 10.60 -9.02 -4.86
N ARG A 193 9.58 -9.08 -5.71
CA ARG A 193 8.42 -9.97 -5.50
C ARG A 193 8.83 -11.43 -5.41
N ARG A 194 9.84 -11.89 -6.15
CA ARG A 194 10.35 -13.26 -6.09
C ARG A 194 11.08 -13.53 -4.77
N LEU A 195 11.97 -12.64 -4.35
CA LEU A 195 12.65 -12.73 -3.06
C LEU A 195 11.64 -12.76 -1.90
N PHE A 196 10.61 -11.91 -1.95
CA PHE A 196 9.52 -11.94 -0.95
C PHE A 196 8.57 -13.12 -1.13
N SER A 197 8.43 -13.69 -2.33
CA SER A 197 7.62 -14.90 -2.55
C SER A 197 8.30 -16.17 -2.08
N ASP A 198 9.63 -16.16 -1.94
CA ASP A 198 10.43 -17.25 -1.40
C ASP A 198 10.54 -17.17 0.13
N ALA A 199 10.27 -16.00 0.72
CA ALA A 199 10.09 -15.89 2.16
C ALA A 199 8.88 -16.72 2.57
N ARG A 200 9.09 -17.74 3.41
CA ARG A 200 8.03 -18.55 4.03
C ARG A 200 7.54 -17.95 5.35
N THR A 201 8.19 -16.88 5.80
CA THR A 201 7.96 -16.22 7.08
C THR A 201 7.35 -14.82 6.90
N ASP A 202 6.55 -14.41 7.88
CA ASP A 202 6.01 -13.07 8.03
C ASP A 202 7.06 -12.19 8.71
N ALA A 203 7.38 -11.04 8.11
CA ALA A 203 8.48 -10.19 8.57
C ALA A 203 8.20 -9.48 9.91
N LEU A 204 6.94 -9.33 10.32
CA LEU A 204 6.57 -8.67 11.57
C LEU A 204 6.55 -9.65 12.74
N THR A 205 5.93 -10.81 12.54
CA THR A 205 5.67 -11.78 13.62
C THR A 205 6.69 -12.91 13.68
N SER A 206 7.55 -13.04 12.66
CA SER A 206 8.48 -14.16 12.45
C SER A 206 7.81 -15.55 12.34
N LEU A 207 6.48 -15.62 12.41
CA LEU A 207 5.71 -16.82 12.11
C LEU A 207 5.74 -17.12 10.61
N ASN A 208 5.16 -18.24 10.20
CA ASN A 208 4.98 -18.49 8.78
C ASN A 208 4.02 -17.47 8.16
N ASN A 209 4.15 -17.22 6.87
CA ASN A 209 3.19 -16.38 6.15
C ASN A 209 2.06 -17.21 5.55
N ARG A 210 1.06 -16.50 5.01
CA ARG A 210 -0.10 -17.10 4.33
C ARG A 210 0.27 -18.14 3.27
N ARG A 211 1.33 -17.92 2.48
CA ARG A 211 1.72 -18.86 1.42
C ARG A 211 2.19 -20.19 2.02
N ALA A 212 3.07 -20.12 3.01
CA ALA A 212 3.62 -21.31 3.63
C ALA A 212 2.53 -22.10 4.41
N LEU A 213 1.50 -21.40 4.93
CA LEU A 213 0.29 -22.03 5.43
C LEU A 213 -0.50 -22.77 4.33
N GLU A 214 -0.74 -22.14 3.18
CA GLU A 214 -1.49 -22.77 2.08
C GLU A 214 -0.79 -24.07 1.61
N GLU A 215 0.55 -24.05 1.51
CA GLU A 215 1.37 -25.24 1.22
C GLU A 215 1.24 -26.30 2.32
N ARG A 216 1.28 -25.91 3.60
CA ARG A 216 1.13 -26.85 4.72
C ARG A 216 -0.27 -27.45 4.79
N LEU A 217 -1.31 -26.64 4.54
CA LEU A 217 -2.70 -27.08 4.55
C LEU A 217 -2.98 -28.09 3.44
N ALA A 218 -2.35 -27.93 2.27
CA ALA A 218 -2.45 -28.90 1.17
C ALA A 218 -1.88 -30.29 1.52
N THR A 219 -1.03 -30.38 2.54
CA THR A 219 -0.43 -31.64 3.03
C THR A 219 -0.99 -32.08 4.39
N ALA A 220 -2.00 -31.38 4.90
CA ALA A 220 -2.65 -31.74 6.15
C ALA A 220 -3.55 -32.96 5.94
N VAL A 221 -3.60 -33.86 6.92
CA VAL A 221 -4.27 -35.15 6.80
C VAL A 221 -5.39 -35.30 7.84
N PRO A 222 -6.33 -36.24 7.64
CA PRO A 222 -7.31 -36.59 8.65
C PRO A 222 -6.66 -36.87 10.03
N GLY A 223 -7.23 -36.29 11.07
CA GLY A 223 -6.68 -36.28 12.44
C GLY A 223 -5.88 -35.02 12.81
N ASP A 224 -5.50 -34.20 11.84
CA ASP A 224 -4.94 -32.87 12.11
C ASP A 224 -6.05 -31.88 12.50
N CYS A 225 -5.71 -30.90 13.34
CA CYS A 225 -6.64 -29.86 13.76
C CYS A 225 -6.23 -28.50 13.20
N VAL A 226 -7.21 -27.75 12.70
CA VAL A 226 -7.03 -26.38 12.21
C VAL A 226 -7.64 -25.42 13.21
N VAL A 227 -6.91 -24.35 13.53
CA VAL A 227 -7.37 -23.26 14.39
C VAL A 227 -7.25 -21.95 13.64
N ILE A 228 -8.29 -21.12 13.67
CA ILE A 228 -8.22 -19.72 13.24
C ILE A 228 -8.41 -18.85 14.47
N ALA A 229 -7.41 -18.02 14.78
CA ALA A 229 -7.42 -17.06 15.86
C ALA A 229 -7.38 -15.63 15.31
N ASP A 230 -8.04 -14.71 16.00
CA ASP A 230 -8.14 -13.32 15.59
C ASP A 230 -8.15 -12.41 16.82
N LEU A 231 -7.35 -11.34 16.78
CA LEU A 231 -7.23 -10.36 17.86
C LEU A 231 -8.48 -9.48 17.94
N ASP A 232 -9.17 -9.57 19.07
CA ASP A 232 -10.43 -8.87 19.28
C ASP A 232 -10.21 -7.35 19.42
N HIS A 233 -11.00 -6.58 18.68
CA HIS A 233 -10.96 -5.11 18.69
C HIS A 233 -9.58 -4.51 18.29
N PHE A 234 -8.74 -5.23 17.57
CA PHE A 234 -7.41 -4.76 17.15
C PHE A 234 -7.43 -3.41 16.41
N LYS A 235 -8.43 -3.18 15.55
CA LYS A 235 -8.65 -1.88 14.90
C LYS A 235 -8.75 -0.71 15.89
N CYS A 236 -9.37 -0.90 17.06
CA CYS A 236 -9.45 0.15 18.09
C CYS A 236 -8.08 0.53 18.65
N VAL A 237 -7.16 -0.43 18.76
CA VAL A 237 -5.76 -0.17 19.16
C VAL A 237 -5.07 0.70 18.11
N ASN A 238 -5.19 0.34 16.83
CA ASN A 238 -4.64 1.13 15.73
C ASN A 238 -5.23 2.55 15.70
N ASP A 239 -6.54 2.69 15.89
CA ASP A 239 -7.23 3.98 15.82
C ASP A 239 -6.88 4.87 17.02
N THR A 240 -6.65 4.30 18.21
CA THR A 240 -6.40 5.05 19.45
C THR A 240 -4.92 5.33 19.70
N GLN A 241 -4.04 4.38 19.37
CA GLN A 241 -2.61 4.41 19.71
C GLN A 241 -1.70 4.43 18.47
N GLY A 242 -2.28 4.36 17.27
CA GLY A 242 -1.56 4.37 16.00
C GLY A 242 -1.06 2.99 15.57
N HIS A 243 -0.70 2.88 14.29
CA HIS A 243 -0.26 1.62 13.68
C HIS A 243 1.00 1.02 14.32
N ALA A 244 1.93 1.85 14.81
CA ALA A 244 3.14 1.34 15.47
C ALA A 244 2.81 0.57 16.75
N ALA A 245 1.78 0.99 17.51
CA ALA A 245 1.31 0.24 18.67
C ALA A 245 0.66 -1.08 18.26
N GLY A 246 -0.15 -1.08 17.19
CA GLY A 246 -0.71 -2.32 16.64
C GLY A 246 0.35 -3.30 16.16
N ASP A 247 1.42 -2.82 15.52
CA ASP A 247 2.54 -3.66 15.09
C ASP A 247 3.22 -4.37 16.28
N LEU A 248 3.44 -3.65 17.39
CA LEU A 248 3.98 -4.23 18.63
C LEU A 248 3.06 -5.30 19.23
N VAL A 249 1.73 -5.10 19.19
CA VAL A 249 0.76 -6.10 19.64
C VAL A 249 0.86 -7.38 18.80
N LEU A 250 0.96 -7.25 17.47
CA LEU A 250 1.06 -8.38 16.56
C LEU A 250 2.38 -9.14 16.75
N GLU A 251 3.49 -8.42 16.88
CA GLU A 251 4.81 -9.00 17.14
C GLU A 251 4.81 -9.80 18.45
N LYS A 252 4.29 -9.19 19.53
CA LYS A 252 4.20 -9.84 20.84
C LYS A 252 3.29 -11.06 20.81
N PHE A 253 2.12 -10.95 20.16
CA PHE A 253 1.21 -12.09 20.02
C PHE A 253 1.85 -13.22 19.22
N GLY A 254 2.55 -12.91 18.13
CA GLY A 254 3.28 -13.89 17.35
C GLY A 254 4.34 -14.62 18.17
N HIS A 255 5.08 -13.88 19.00
CA HIS A 255 6.09 -14.45 19.89
C HIS A 255 5.47 -15.37 20.96
N THR A 256 4.45 -14.89 21.69
CA THR A 256 3.75 -15.70 22.70
C THR A 256 3.13 -16.94 22.06
N LEU A 257 2.48 -16.80 20.91
CA LEU A 257 1.93 -17.93 20.18
C LEU A 257 3.01 -18.96 19.85
N ALA A 258 4.17 -18.53 19.35
CA ALA A 258 5.28 -19.44 19.02
C ALA A 258 5.78 -20.26 20.22
N GLN A 259 5.76 -19.70 21.43
CA GLN A 259 6.19 -20.40 22.66
C GLN A 259 5.26 -21.54 23.06
N HIS A 260 3.99 -21.51 22.64
CA HIS A 260 3.03 -22.58 22.90
C HIS A 260 2.99 -23.67 21.81
N LEU A 261 3.73 -23.50 20.72
CA LEU A 261 3.76 -24.47 19.62
C LEU A 261 4.79 -25.57 19.88
N ARG A 262 4.44 -26.81 19.54
CA ARG A 262 5.39 -27.91 19.45
C ARG A 262 6.17 -27.81 18.15
N MET A 263 7.31 -28.50 18.07
CA MET A 263 8.15 -28.58 16.85
C MET A 263 7.40 -29.00 15.57
N ARG A 264 6.31 -29.76 15.70
CA ARG A 264 5.50 -30.24 14.55
C ARG A 264 4.30 -29.34 14.27
N ASP A 265 3.96 -28.45 15.19
CA ASP A 265 2.84 -27.54 15.03
C ASP A 265 3.23 -26.44 14.05
N TYR A 266 2.24 -25.92 13.36
CA TYR A 266 2.44 -24.88 12.37
C TYR A 266 1.57 -23.69 12.71
N ALA A 267 2.14 -22.50 12.80
CA ALA A 267 1.39 -21.26 12.91
C ALA A 267 1.82 -20.28 11.83
N ALA A 268 0.84 -19.56 11.29
CA ALA A 268 1.05 -18.56 10.28
C ALA A 268 0.17 -17.33 10.51
N ARG A 269 0.69 -16.15 10.15
CA ARG A 269 -0.13 -14.95 10.01
C ARG A 269 -0.84 -14.99 8.66
N TYR A 270 -2.17 -15.14 8.70
CA TYR A 270 -3.00 -15.31 7.50
C TYR A 270 -3.51 -13.97 6.95
N GLY A 271 -3.83 -13.05 7.85
CA GLY A 271 -4.39 -11.73 7.56
C GLY A 271 -3.72 -10.62 8.36
N GLY A 272 -4.37 -9.46 8.46
CA GLY A 272 -3.86 -8.33 9.23
C GLY A 272 -3.72 -8.65 10.72
N GLU A 273 -4.76 -9.21 11.31
CA GLU A 273 -4.88 -9.55 12.74
C GLU A 273 -5.25 -11.03 12.97
N GLU A 274 -5.20 -11.83 11.89
CA GLU A 274 -5.65 -13.23 11.85
C GLU A 274 -4.45 -14.18 11.79
N PHE A 275 -4.49 -15.19 12.65
CA PHE A 275 -3.50 -16.25 12.78
C PHE A 275 -4.15 -17.60 12.55
N VAL A 276 -3.50 -18.48 11.77
CA VAL A 276 -3.98 -19.83 11.53
C VAL A 276 -2.95 -20.83 11.99
N LEU A 277 -3.41 -21.85 12.72
CA LEU A 277 -2.59 -22.95 13.18
C LEU A 277 -3.05 -24.25 12.53
N ILE A 278 -2.08 -25.12 12.24
CA ILE A 278 -2.29 -26.52 11.88
C ILE A 278 -1.55 -27.36 12.91
N LEU A 279 -2.30 -28.12 13.69
CA LEU A 279 -1.83 -28.91 14.83
C LEU A 279 -1.92 -30.40 14.47
N PRO A 280 -0.79 -31.06 14.10
CA PRO A 280 -0.86 -32.43 13.62
C PRO A 280 -1.32 -33.41 14.69
N ARG A 281 -2.18 -34.36 14.31
CA ARG A 281 -2.70 -35.42 15.20
C ARG A 281 -3.14 -34.91 16.58
N THR A 282 -3.79 -33.75 16.59
CA THR A 282 -4.18 -33.06 17.83
C THR A 282 -5.70 -33.04 17.89
N GLU A 283 -6.27 -33.56 18.97
CA GLU A 283 -7.71 -33.52 19.18
C GLU A 283 -8.17 -32.08 19.48
N THR A 284 -9.42 -31.76 19.14
CA THR A 284 -9.98 -30.42 19.32
C THR A 284 -9.96 -29.97 20.80
N VAL A 285 -10.08 -30.89 21.75
CA VAL A 285 -9.96 -30.63 23.20
C VAL A 285 -8.53 -30.27 23.59
N GLN A 286 -7.52 -30.92 23.00
CA GLN A 286 -6.12 -30.61 23.24
C GLN A 286 -5.76 -29.23 22.67
N ALA A 287 -6.22 -28.93 21.45
CA ALA A 287 -6.08 -27.60 20.85
C ALA A 287 -6.73 -26.52 21.74
N MET A 288 -7.94 -26.78 22.26
CA MET A 288 -8.63 -25.90 23.19
C MET A 288 -7.82 -25.62 24.46
N ASN A 289 -7.18 -26.65 25.04
CA ASN A 289 -6.35 -26.49 26.24
C ASN A 289 -5.08 -25.68 25.96
N MET A 290 -4.42 -25.90 24.81
CA MET A 290 -3.29 -25.07 24.39
C MET A 290 -3.70 -23.59 24.25
N LEU A 291 -4.84 -23.31 23.61
CA LEU A 291 -5.34 -21.94 23.47
C LEU A 291 -5.68 -21.30 24.82
N ARG A 292 -6.16 -22.08 25.80
CA ARG A 292 -6.39 -21.59 27.17
C ARG A 292 -5.09 -21.20 27.86
N ALA A 293 -4.05 -22.02 27.72
CA ALA A 293 -2.72 -21.70 28.24
C ALA A 293 -2.17 -20.43 27.58
N LEU A 294 -2.27 -20.34 26.24
CA LEU A 294 -1.91 -19.15 25.47
C LEU A 294 -2.65 -17.90 25.96
N ARG A 295 -3.95 -18.00 26.23
CA ARG A 295 -4.73 -16.87 26.75
C ARG A 295 -4.26 -16.41 28.12
N THR A 296 -3.93 -17.33 29.02
CA THR A 296 -3.43 -16.98 30.35
C THR A 296 -2.14 -16.17 30.23
N GLU A 297 -1.16 -16.68 29.50
CA GLU A 297 0.13 -15.99 29.30
C GLU A 297 -0.05 -14.68 28.53
N TRP A 298 -0.90 -14.67 27.50
CA TRP A 298 -1.21 -13.47 26.74
C TRP A 298 -1.82 -12.36 27.62
N ASN A 299 -2.72 -12.70 28.54
CA ASN A 299 -3.30 -11.72 29.46
C ASN A 299 -2.25 -11.14 30.42
N GLU A 300 -1.26 -11.94 30.84
CA GLU A 300 -0.14 -11.48 31.69
C GLU A 300 0.79 -10.50 30.97
N THR A 301 0.77 -10.45 29.63
CA THR A 301 1.59 -9.50 28.86
C THR A 301 1.20 -8.03 29.05
N GLY A 302 0.02 -7.75 29.62
CA GLY A 302 -0.47 -6.40 29.91
C GLY A 302 -0.93 -5.60 28.70
N VAL A 303 -1.05 -6.21 27.51
CA VAL A 303 -1.40 -5.52 26.25
C VAL A 303 -2.87 -5.07 26.21
N GLY A 304 -3.74 -5.68 27.01
CA GLY A 304 -5.16 -5.28 27.11
C GLY A 304 -6.01 -5.64 25.88
N VAL A 305 -5.52 -6.51 25.01
CA VAL A 305 -6.23 -7.04 23.83
C VAL A 305 -6.53 -8.50 24.08
N THR A 306 -7.74 -8.98 23.80
CA THR A 306 -8.08 -10.41 23.87
C THR A 306 -8.08 -11.03 22.47
N PHE A 307 -8.29 -12.34 22.36
CA PHE A 307 -8.45 -12.98 21.07
C PHE A 307 -9.53 -14.06 21.11
N SER A 308 -10.17 -14.25 19.97
CA SER A 308 -11.17 -15.29 19.76
C SER A 308 -10.62 -16.34 18.80
N ALA A 309 -11.05 -17.59 18.95
CA ALA A 309 -10.59 -18.68 18.09
C ALA A 309 -11.69 -19.67 17.70
N GLY A 310 -11.61 -20.16 16.48
CA GLY A 310 -12.41 -21.28 15.97
C GLY A 310 -11.53 -22.50 15.71
N ILE A 311 -12.00 -23.68 16.08
CA ILE A 311 -11.25 -24.94 16.05
C ILE A 311 -12.03 -25.96 15.20
N ALA A 312 -11.38 -26.64 14.26
CA ALA A 312 -12.01 -27.71 13.48
C ALA A 312 -11.04 -28.87 13.25
N LEU A 313 -11.56 -30.10 13.32
CA LEU A 313 -10.82 -31.30 12.98
C LEU A 313 -10.88 -31.54 11.46
N ILE A 314 -9.74 -31.93 10.88
CA ILE A 314 -9.69 -32.47 9.52
C ILE A 314 -10.10 -33.94 9.60
N THR A 315 -11.11 -34.31 8.82
CA THR A 315 -11.60 -35.69 8.72
C THR A 315 -11.77 -36.05 7.25
N GLU A 316 -11.98 -37.33 6.94
CA GLU A 316 -12.28 -37.76 5.57
C GLU A 316 -13.50 -37.02 4.98
N ALA A 317 -14.53 -36.77 5.81
CA ALA A 317 -15.71 -36.01 5.42
C ALA A 317 -15.51 -34.48 5.42
N SER A 318 -14.41 -34.00 6.00
CA SER A 318 -14.10 -32.58 6.18
C SER A 318 -12.63 -32.32 5.82
N PRO A 319 -12.28 -32.34 4.52
CA PRO A 319 -10.91 -32.13 4.05
C PRO A 319 -10.38 -30.73 4.42
N PRO A 320 -9.06 -30.47 4.31
CA PRO A 320 -8.42 -29.28 4.87
C PRO A 320 -9.10 -27.94 4.57
N GLY A 321 -9.54 -27.71 3.32
CA GLY A 321 -10.26 -26.48 2.96
C GLY A 321 -11.64 -26.34 3.63
N SER A 322 -12.37 -27.45 3.78
CA SER A 322 -13.65 -27.49 4.48
C SER A 322 -13.49 -27.30 5.99
N ALA A 323 -12.47 -27.95 6.58
CA ALA A 323 -12.13 -27.78 7.99
C ALA A 323 -11.76 -26.32 8.31
N LEU A 324 -10.97 -25.66 7.45
CA LEU A 324 -10.65 -24.24 7.58
C LEU A 324 -11.92 -23.36 7.56
N ALA A 325 -12.83 -23.60 6.62
CA ALA A 325 -14.10 -22.86 6.55
C ALA A 325 -14.98 -23.09 7.78
N ARG A 326 -15.01 -24.32 8.33
CA ARG A 326 -15.71 -24.63 9.58
C ARG A 326 -15.09 -23.94 10.78
N ALA A 327 -13.75 -23.86 10.85
CA ALA A 327 -13.05 -23.12 11.88
C ALA A 327 -13.39 -21.62 11.82
N ASP A 328 -13.48 -21.02 10.62
CA ASP A 328 -13.92 -19.63 10.43
C ASP A 328 -15.36 -19.40 10.95
N VAL A 329 -16.28 -20.30 10.62
CA VAL A 329 -17.66 -20.24 11.15
C VAL A 329 -17.67 -20.35 12.68
N ALA A 330 -16.83 -21.19 13.27
CA ALA A 330 -16.71 -21.32 14.72
C ALA A 330 -16.11 -20.05 15.36
N LEU A 331 -15.10 -19.43 14.74
CA LEU A 331 -14.53 -18.14 15.16
C LEU A 331 -15.59 -17.04 15.11
N TYR A 332 -16.37 -17.00 14.04
CA TYR A 332 -17.47 -16.03 13.93
C TYR A 332 -18.48 -16.19 15.06
N ARG A 333 -18.87 -17.43 15.39
CA ARG A 333 -19.75 -17.71 16.54
C ARG A 333 -19.10 -17.33 17.88
N ALA A 334 -17.79 -17.48 18.03
CA ALA A 334 -17.05 -17.02 19.21
C ALA A 334 -17.16 -15.49 19.36
N LYS A 335 -16.93 -14.74 18.27
CA LYS A 335 -17.05 -13.29 18.25
C LYS A 335 -18.47 -12.81 18.54
N GLN A 336 -19.48 -13.44 17.94
CA GLN A 336 -20.90 -13.11 18.22
C GLN A 336 -21.31 -13.39 19.67
N ALA A 337 -20.77 -14.44 20.28
CA ALA A 337 -21.08 -14.80 21.66
C ALA A 337 -20.39 -13.90 22.70
N GLY A 338 -19.73 -12.82 22.29
CA GLY A 338 -19.12 -11.83 23.18
C GLY A 338 -17.60 -11.88 23.25
N ARG A 339 -16.92 -12.45 22.24
CA ARG A 339 -15.45 -12.43 22.09
C ARG A 339 -14.69 -13.07 23.26
N ASP A 340 -13.35 -12.99 23.25
CA ASP A 340 -12.44 -13.59 24.25
C ASP A 340 -12.75 -15.07 24.55
N ARG A 341 -13.04 -15.84 23.49
CA ARG A 341 -13.46 -17.23 23.63
C ARG A 341 -13.14 -18.09 22.43
N PHE A 342 -13.16 -19.38 22.68
CA PHE A 342 -12.83 -20.40 21.70
C PHE A 342 -14.04 -21.28 21.45
N ARG A 343 -14.27 -21.65 20.19
CA ARG A 343 -15.37 -22.53 19.79
C ARG A 343 -14.86 -23.65 18.90
N ILE A 344 -15.31 -24.87 19.18
CA ILE A 344 -15.11 -26.01 18.29
C ILE A 344 -16.25 -26.02 17.27
N ALA A 345 -15.92 -26.24 16.01
CA ALA A 345 -16.88 -26.39 14.94
C ALA A 345 -17.76 -27.61 15.20
N SER A 346 -19.07 -27.45 15.10
CA SER A 346 -20.02 -28.57 15.13
C SER A 346 -19.87 -29.41 13.87
N ASP A 347 -19.96 -30.74 13.98
CA ASP A 347 -20.02 -31.63 12.80
C ASP A 347 -21.37 -31.52 12.08
N ALA A 348 -22.41 -31.09 12.80
CA ALA A 348 -23.64 -30.63 12.20
C ALA A 348 -23.44 -29.24 11.57
N VAL A 349 -23.85 -29.10 10.31
CA VAL A 349 -23.97 -27.86 9.51
C VAL A 349 -22.77 -27.54 8.61
N ALA A 350 -22.71 -28.23 7.46
CA ALA A 350 -22.21 -27.64 6.21
C ALA A 350 -22.88 -28.20 4.93
N THR A 351 -23.82 -29.13 5.02
CA THR A 351 -24.45 -29.75 3.83
C THR A 351 -25.58 -28.92 3.20
N ARG A 352 -25.97 -27.77 3.78
CA ARG A 352 -27.14 -26.99 3.31
C ARG A 352 -26.83 -25.66 2.62
N ARG A 353 -25.56 -25.27 2.47
CA ARG A 353 -25.22 -24.03 1.73
C ARG A 353 -24.25 -24.24 0.57
N VAL A 354 -23.58 -25.39 0.50
CA VAL A 354 -22.74 -25.74 -0.66
C VAL A 354 -23.62 -26.16 -1.84
N THR A 355 -24.75 -26.84 -1.60
CA THR A 355 -25.69 -27.24 -2.67
C THR A 355 -26.46 -26.07 -3.27
N ASP A 356 -26.88 -25.10 -2.46
CA ASP A 356 -27.59 -23.91 -2.99
C ASP A 356 -26.63 -22.97 -3.76
N SER A 357 -25.35 -22.91 -3.39
CA SER A 357 -24.35 -22.10 -4.12
C SER A 357 -23.82 -22.76 -5.40
N ILE A 358 -23.89 -24.09 -5.53
CA ILE A 358 -23.47 -24.80 -6.75
C ILE A 358 -24.56 -24.72 -7.84
N ALA A 359 -25.83 -24.56 -7.46
CA ALA A 359 -26.93 -24.43 -8.41
C ALA A 359 -26.95 -23.07 -9.16
N GLU A 360 -26.34 -22.00 -8.62
CA GLU A 360 -26.42 -20.64 -9.19
C GLU A 360 -25.10 -20.10 -9.80
N GLY A 361 -24.02 -20.88 -9.90
CA GLY A 361 -22.74 -20.31 -10.31
C GLY A 361 -21.76 -21.28 -10.95
N ALA A 362 -22.08 -21.76 -12.15
CA ALA A 362 -21.11 -22.39 -13.03
C ALA A 362 -20.08 -21.36 -13.56
N ALA A 363 -19.09 -21.02 -12.73
CA ALA A 363 -17.81 -20.46 -13.16
C ALA A 363 -16.76 -20.63 -12.06
N ALA A 364 -15.72 -21.39 -12.37
CA ALA A 364 -14.59 -21.70 -11.50
C ALA A 364 -14.04 -20.46 -10.78
N THR A 365 -14.26 -20.39 -9.47
CA THR A 365 -13.58 -19.47 -8.56
C THR A 365 -13.11 -20.27 -7.35
N THR A 366 -11.85 -20.07 -6.97
CA THR A 366 -11.21 -20.85 -5.91
C THR A 366 -11.81 -20.53 -4.54
N PRO A 367 -11.79 -21.46 -3.56
CA PRO A 367 -12.31 -21.21 -2.20
C PRO A 367 -11.74 -19.93 -1.53
N ALA A 368 -10.51 -19.54 -1.89
CA ALA A 368 -9.86 -18.31 -1.44
C ALA A 368 -10.54 -17.01 -1.92
N GLU A 369 -11.25 -17.06 -3.05
CA GLU A 369 -11.93 -15.93 -3.67
C GLU A 369 -13.34 -15.71 -3.08
N HIS A 370 -13.99 -16.79 -2.69
CA HIS A 370 -15.26 -16.75 -1.95
C HIS A 370 -15.06 -16.15 -0.53
N LEU A 371 -13.96 -16.52 0.15
CA LEU A 371 -13.58 -15.95 1.44
C LEU A 371 -13.23 -14.45 1.34
N ARG A 372 -12.54 -14.03 0.26
CA ARG A 372 -12.27 -12.60 -0.01
C ARG A 372 -13.54 -11.78 -0.19
N ARG A 373 -14.58 -12.30 -0.85
CA ARG A 373 -15.85 -11.58 -1.03
C ARG A 373 -16.61 -11.39 0.29
N HIS A 374 -16.64 -12.42 1.15
CA HIS A 374 -17.30 -12.30 2.46
C HIS A 374 -16.57 -11.38 3.43
N LEU A 375 -15.23 -11.34 3.41
CA LEU A 375 -14.45 -10.41 4.24
C LEU A 375 -14.44 -8.98 3.67
N GLY A 376 -14.45 -8.81 2.35
CA GLY A 376 -14.61 -7.50 1.71
C GLY A 376 -15.95 -6.83 2.03
N ALA A 377 -17.02 -7.62 2.18
CA ALA A 377 -18.34 -7.12 2.59
C ALA A 377 -18.38 -6.62 4.05
N ARG A 378 -17.58 -7.23 4.95
CA ARG A 378 -17.43 -6.77 6.36
C ARG A 378 -16.80 -5.38 6.47
N ALA A 379 -15.87 -5.03 5.57
CA ALA A 379 -15.26 -3.70 5.53
C ALA A 379 -16.27 -2.60 5.15
N THR A 380 -17.30 -2.92 4.38
CA THR A 380 -18.39 -1.99 4.04
C THR A 380 -19.48 -1.91 5.10
N GLU A 381 -19.80 -3.00 5.81
CA GLU A 381 -20.75 -2.98 6.92
C GLU A 381 -20.19 -2.28 8.17
N ASP A 382 -18.91 -2.50 8.50
CA ASP A 382 -18.25 -1.80 9.62
C ASP A 382 -18.17 -0.28 9.36
N ARG A 383 -18.01 0.14 8.10
CA ARG A 383 -18.06 1.57 7.71
C ARG A 383 -19.43 2.20 7.94
N ARG A 384 -20.51 1.49 7.61
CA ARG A 384 -21.90 1.95 7.85
C ARG A 384 -22.24 1.96 9.35
N GLY A 385 -21.67 1.04 10.13
CA GLY A 385 -21.82 1.02 11.59
C GLY A 385 -21.10 2.18 12.29
N VAL A 386 -19.89 2.53 11.82
CA VAL A 386 -19.12 3.68 12.32
C VAL A 386 -19.79 5.01 11.94
N GLU A 387 -20.26 5.17 10.71
CA GLU A 387 -21.00 6.38 10.27
C GLU A 387 -22.29 6.59 11.07
N ARG A 388 -23.01 5.52 11.44
CA ARG A 388 -24.18 5.61 12.34
C ARG A 388 -23.80 6.06 13.75
N ARG A 389 -22.74 5.49 14.33
CA ARG A 389 -22.28 5.85 15.69
C ARG A 389 -21.73 7.28 15.78
N GLU A 390 -21.05 7.75 14.74
CA GLU A 390 -20.62 9.16 14.65
C GLU A 390 -21.81 10.11 14.46
N GLY A 391 -22.84 9.69 13.72
CA GLY A 391 -24.11 10.42 13.60
C GLY A 391 -24.80 10.59 14.94
N ASP A 392 -24.99 9.50 15.69
CA ASP A 392 -25.66 9.51 17.00
C ASP A 392 -24.87 10.33 18.04
N ARG A 393 -23.52 10.27 18.01
CA ARG A 393 -22.66 11.05 18.92
C ARG A 393 -22.76 12.55 18.66
N ARG A 394 -22.86 12.97 17.40
CA ARG A 394 -23.05 14.39 17.03
C ARG A 394 -24.44 14.92 17.38
N VAL A 395 -25.46 14.06 17.38
CA VAL A 395 -26.81 14.41 17.83
C VAL A 395 -26.84 14.59 19.35
N GLN A 396 -26.15 13.71 20.09
CA GLN A 396 -26.04 13.83 21.54
C GLN A 396 -25.25 15.08 21.95
N GLU A 397 -24.11 15.37 21.32
CA GLU A 397 -23.32 16.58 21.58
C GLU A 397 -24.06 17.89 21.23
N ARG A 398 -25.02 17.84 20.29
CA ARG A 398 -25.91 18.98 20.01
C ARG A 398 -26.96 19.17 21.10
N ARG A 399 -27.58 18.08 21.59
CA ARG A 399 -28.52 18.13 22.72
C ARG A 399 -27.85 18.65 23.98
N ASP A 400 -26.68 18.12 24.32
CA ASP A 400 -25.95 18.53 25.51
C ASP A 400 -25.52 20.02 25.43
N ARG A 401 -25.28 20.57 24.22
CA ARG A 401 -25.04 22.01 24.03
C ARG A 401 -26.30 22.86 24.11
N GLU A 402 -27.44 22.35 23.66
CA GLU A 402 -28.73 23.05 23.76
C GLU A 402 -29.22 23.09 25.22
N ASP A 403 -28.99 22.02 25.99
CA ASP A 403 -29.33 21.95 27.42
C ASP A 403 -28.46 22.91 28.26
N VAL A 404 -27.15 23.03 27.96
CA VAL A 404 -26.25 23.98 28.62
C VAL A 404 -26.61 25.45 28.31
N VAL A 405 -27.15 25.73 27.12
CA VAL A 405 -27.63 27.06 26.75
C VAL A 405 -28.97 27.38 27.39
N ALA A 406 -29.83 26.38 27.62
CA ALA A 406 -31.08 26.53 28.35
C ALA A 406 -30.85 26.83 29.85
N GLU A 407 -29.94 26.10 30.52
CA GLU A 407 -29.59 26.33 31.93
C GLU A 407 -28.91 27.70 32.15
N GLY A 408 -28.17 28.21 31.16
CA GLY A 408 -27.56 29.54 31.22
C GLY A 408 -28.56 30.71 31.11
N CYS A 409 -29.77 30.47 30.58
CA CYS A 409 -30.79 31.50 30.40
C CYS A 409 -31.71 31.66 31.62
N ASP A 410 -31.89 30.60 32.43
CA ASP A 410 -32.66 30.65 33.67
C ASP A 410 -31.87 31.22 34.86
N ALA A 411 -30.53 31.25 34.79
CA ALA A 411 -29.67 31.86 35.80
C ALA A 411 -29.53 33.40 35.67
N ALA A 412 -30.15 34.02 34.66
CA ALA A 412 -30.02 35.44 34.34
C ALA A 412 -31.35 36.22 34.41
N ARG A 413 -32.38 35.69 35.10
CA ARG A 413 -33.65 36.38 35.38
C ARG A 413 -33.83 36.72 36.85
#